data_AF-A0A645CIK7-F1
#
_entry.id   AF-A0A645CIK7-F1
#
_cell.length_a   1.000
_cell.length_b   1.000
_cell.length_c   1.000
_cell.angle_alpha   90.00
_cell.angle_beta   90.00
_cell.angle_gamma   90.00
#
_symmetry.space_group_name_H-M   'P 1'
#
loop_
_entity.id
_entity.type
_entity.pdbx_description
1 polymer ?
#
loop_
_entity_poly.entity_id
_entity_poly.type
_entity_poly.pdbx_seq_one_letter_code
_entity_poly.pdbx_strand_id
1 'polypeptide(L)'
;MDGVNVSDGGRLEVYSMCQLSNVSIGSCSVNMGNYCGFTSTTLGGGARMWGSNFCDWQGFTLGDSAYASIYYTCGMTDVAVGTSAYLYISQNCSAVNLNIADGGTAWICNSCNIANVTLGLGASLTASYFTDLENLQLSSGAVMWMHSSQCHATNVTVSEGGSFYLSRYNYATSVTVDSGGMFYVASGASAFAVTSSAGANITVETGGYIEYV
;
A
#
# COMPACT_ATOMS: atom_id res chain seq x y z
N MET A 1 3.36 -1.22 -27.64
CA MET A 1 1.97 -1.42 -28.14
C MET A 1 1.10 -0.42 -27.44
N ASP A 2 0.21 0.24 -28.15
CA ASP A 2 -0.65 1.28 -27.58
C ASP A 2 -2.13 0.90 -27.73
N GLY A 3 -2.98 1.33 -26.80
CA GLY A 3 -4.44 1.15 -26.87
C GLY A 3 -4.89 -0.30 -26.71
N VAL A 4 -4.29 -1.04 -25.77
CA VAL A 4 -4.66 -2.43 -25.52
C VAL A 4 -5.96 -2.49 -24.74
N ASN A 5 -7.00 -3.06 -25.35
CA ASN A 5 -8.31 -3.23 -24.73
C ASN A 5 -8.67 -4.71 -24.63
N VAL A 6 -8.96 -5.18 -23.42
CA VAL A 6 -9.38 -6.56 -23.16
C VAL A 6 -10.75 -6.55 -22.50
N SER A 7 -11.75 -7.10 -23.18
CA SER A 7 -13.12 -7.19 -22.68
C SER A 7 -13.28 -8.28 -21.63
N ASP A 8 -14.33 -8.16 -20.80
CA ASP A 8 -14.70 -9.13 -19.76
C ASP A 8 -14.64 -10.59 -20.23
N GLY A 9 -14.15 -11.46 -19.35
CA GLY A 9 -13.91 -12.88 -19.66
C GLY A 9 -12.69 -13.14 -20.53
N GLY A 10 -11.99 -12.09 -20.97
CA GLY A 10 -10.75 -12.17 -21.73
C GLY A 10 -9.53 -12.57 -20.89
N ARG A 11 -8.38 -12.61 -21.56
CA ARG A 11 -7.06 -12.87 -20.97
C ARG A 11 -6.01 -12.01 -21.65
N LEU A 12 -5.12 -11.42 -20.85
CA LEU A 12 -3.94 -10.71 -21.33
C LEU A 12 -2.66 -11.39 -20.83
N GLU A 13 -1.74 -11.65 -21.74
CA GLU A 13 -0.41 -12.16 -21.42
C GLU A 13 0.64 -11.29 -22.09
N VAL A 14 1.52 -10.71 -21.28
CA VAL A 14 2.62 -9.86 -21.75
C VAL A 14 3.93 -10.49 -21.29
N TYR A 15 4.75 -10.88 -22.26
CA TYR A 15 5.81 -11.87 -22.01
C TYR A 15 7.14 -11.27 -21.58
N SER A 16 7.79 -10.37 -22.34
CA SER A 16 9.02 -9.70 -21.86
C SER A 16 9.46 -8.52 -22.73
N MET A 17 10.34 -7.67 -22.17
CA MET A 17 11.10 -6.62 -22.88
C MET A 17 10.22 -5.76 -23.78
N CYS A 18 9.22 -5.14 -23.18
CA CYS A 18 8.15 -4.49 -23.92
C CYS A 18 7.77 -3.14 -23.32
N GLN A 19 7.03 -2.36 -24.10
CA GLN A 19 6.45 -1.10 -23.67
C GLN A 19 5.00 -1.10 -24.10
N LEU A 20 4.09 -0.98 -23.13
CA LEU A 20 2.67 -0.89 -23.38
C LEU A 20 2.14 0.43 -22.84
N SER A 21 1.22 1.03 -23.57
CA SER A 21 0.52 2.23 -23.14
C SER A 21 -0.98 2.10 -23.33
N ASN A 22 -1.74 2.82 -22.49
CA ASN A 22 -3.20 2.88 -22.55
C ASN A 22 -3.84 1.48 -22.53
N VAL A 23 -3.50 0.72 -21.48
CA VAL A 23 -4.00 -0.64 -21.27
C VAL A 23 -5.27 -0.58 -20.43
N SER A 24 -6.39 -1.01 -21.01
CA SER A 24 -7.68 -1.13 -20.33
C SER A 24 -8.13 -2.58 -20.34
N ILE A 25 -8.35 -3.12 -19.14
CA ILE A 25 -8.70 -4.52 -18.95
C ILE A 25 -10.03 -4.56 -18.21
N GLY A 26 -11.02 -5.30 -18.72
CA GLY A 26 -12.25 -5.61 -18.00
C GLY A 26 -12.04 -6.62 -16.88
N SER A 27 -13.10 -7.33 -16.50
CA SER A 27 -13.06 -8.41 -15.51
C SER A 27 -12.38 -9.66 -16.08
N CYS A 28 -11.05 -9.69 -16.04
CA CYS A 28 -10.21 -10.66 -16.75
C CYS A 28 -9.07 -11.21 -15.89
N SER A 29 -8.42 -12.27 -16.40
CA SER A 29 -7.13 -12.74 -15.88
C SER A 29 -5.98 -12.12 -16.68
N VAL A 30 -4.99 -11.61 -15.97
CA VAL A 30 -3.90 -10.81 -16.53
C VAL A 30 -2.56 -11.29 -16.00
N ASN A 31 -1.60 -11.49 -16.90
CA ASN A 31 -0.19 -11.68 -16.55
C ASN A 31 0.65 -10.66 -17.30
N MET A 32 1.30 -9.75 -16.57
CA MET A 32 2.09 -8.66 -17.16
C MET A 32 3.36 -8.39 -16.35
N GLY A 33 4.50 -8.27 -17.00
CA GLY A 33 5.76 -7.96 -16.32
C GLY A 33 6.96 -8.30 -17.18
N ASN A 34 8.03 -8.79 -16.56
CA ASN A 34 9.25 -9.30 -17.18
C ASN A 34 9.97 -8.24 -18.01
N TYR A 35 10.53 -7.22 -17.37
CA TYR A 35 11.30 -6.17 -18.07
C TYR A 35 10.44 -5.32 -19.01
N CYS A 36 9.16 -5.18 -18.68
CA CYS A 36 8.23 -4.34 -19.42
C CYS A 36 7.90 -3.06 -18.67
N GLY A 37 7.75 -1.97 -19.44
CA GLY A 37 7.19 -0.71 -18.97
C GLY A 37 5.73 -0.57 -19.41
N PHE A 38 4.93 0.01 -18.52
CA PHE A 38 3.49 0.19 -18.70
C PHE A 38 3.11 1.62 -18.35
N THR A 39 2.53 2.34 -19.31
CA THR A 39 2.01 3.70 -19.07
C THR A 39 0.49 3.68 -19.17
N SER A 40 -0.20 4.08 -18.11
CA SER A 40 -1.66 4.03 -17.96
C SER A 40 -2.19 2.60 -18.09
N THR A 41 -2.23 1.88 -16.97
CA THR A 41 -2.84 0.54 -16.87
C THR A 41 -4.05 0.60 -15.94
N THR A 42 -5.22 0.30 -16.47
CA THR A 42 -6.46 0.21 -15.69
C THR A 42 -7.02 -1.20 -15.74
N LEU A 43 -7.17 -1.79 -14.57
CA LEU A 43 -7.89 -3.04 -14.37
C LEU A 43 -9.30 -2.73 -13.89
N GLY A 44 -10.28 -3.25 -14.60
CA GLY A 44 -11.70 -3.13 -14.28
C GLY A 44 -12.07 -3.98 -13.07
N GLY A 45 -13.32 -3.83 -12.62
CA GLY A 45 -13.78 -4.48 -11.41
C GLY A 45 -13.70 -6.01 -11.46
N GLY A 46 -13.26 -6.63 -10.38
CA GLY A 46 -13.10 -8.09 -10.27
C GLY A 46 -11.99 -8.71 -11.13
N ALA A 47 -11.20 -7.90 -11.85
CA ALA A 47 -10.04 -8.39 -12.57
C ALA A 47 -9.00 -9.02 -11.63
N ARG A 48 -8.21 -9.97 -12.15
CA ARG A 48 -7.12 -10.61 -11.41
C ARG A 48 -5.82 -10.47 -12.19
N MET A 49 -4.83 -9.88 -11.56
CA MET A 49 -3.53 -9.64 -12.15
C MET A 49 -2.40 -10.26 -11.37
N TRP A 50 -1.48 -10.85 -12.12
CA TRP A 50 -0.14 -11.15 -11.68
C TRP A 50 0.85 -10.27 -12.43
N GLY A 51 1.75 -9.63 -11.70
CA GLY A 51 2.88 -8.96 -12.30
C GLY A 51 4.19 -9.24 -11.58
N SER A 52 5.27 -9.33 -12.34
CA SER A 52 6.53 -9.81 -11.81
C SER A 52 7.74 -9.42 -12.66
N ASN A 53 8.92 -9.45 -12.05
CA ASN A 53 10.24 -9.41 -12.67
C ASN A 53 10.56 -8.07 -13.35
N PHE A 54 11.13 -7.14 -12.58
CA PHE A 54 11.78 -5.92 -13.08
C PHE A 54 10.90 -5.13 -14.05
N CYS A 55 9.76 -4.66 -13.58
CA CYS A 55 8.74 -4.05 -14.41
C CYS A 55 8.28 -2.72 -13.84
N ASP A 56 7.86 -1.81 -14.70
CA ASP A 56 7.52 -0.44 -14.29
C ASP A 56 6.11 -0.08 -14.72
N TRP A 57 5.26 0.32 -13.76
CA TRP A 57 3.93 0.87 -14.04
C TRP A 57 3.87 2.35 -13.69
N GLN A 58 3.44 3.15 -14.65
CA GLN A 58 3.10 4.55 -14.46
C GLN A 58 1.60 4.74 -14.65
N GLY A 59 0.90 5.25 -13.65
CA GLY A 59 -0.56 5.35 -13.67
C GLY A 59 -1.20 3.95 -13.61
N PHE A 60 -1.10 3.29 -12.46
CA PHE A 60 -1.67 1.97 -12.24
C PHE A 60 -2.97 2.07 -11.46
N THR A 61 -4.08 1.63 -12.04
CA THR A 61 -5.39 1.63 -11.40
C THR A 61 -5.93 0.21 -11.28
N LEU A 62 -6.18 -0.21 -10.05
CA LEU A 62 -6.92 -1.41 -9.71
C LEU A 62 -8.36 -1.04 -9.37
N GLY A 63 -9.31 -1.39 -10.23
CA GLY A 63 -10.72 -1.09 -10.03
C GLY A 63 -11.35 -1.86 -8.86
N ASP A 64 -12.60 -1.54 -8.56
CA ASP A 64 -13.30 -2.08 -7.40
C ASP A 64 -13.35 -3.61 -7.39
N SER A 65 -13.14 -4.22 -6.22
CA SER A 65 -13.10 -5.68 -6.03
C SER A 65 -12.07 -6.43 -6.90
N ALA A 66 -11.18 -5.72 -7.60
CA ALA A 66 -10.11 -6.34 -8.36
C ALA A 66 -8.94 -6.74 -7.46
N TYR A 67 -8.11 -7.65 -7.96
CA TYR A 67 -6.98 -8.22 -7.25
C TYR A 67 -5.73 -8.11 -8.09
N ALA A 68 -4.64 -7.61 -7.52
CA ALA A 68 -3.33 -7.60 -8.17
C ALA A 68 -2.25 -8.07 -7.21
N SER A 69 -1.35 -8.92 -7.70
CA SER A 69 -0.13 -9.30 -6.98
C SER A 69 1.11 -8.99 -7.80
N ILE A 70 2.00 -8.20 -7.21
CA ILE A 70 3.19 -7.62 -7.85
C ILE A 70 4.45 -8.08 -7.13
N TYR A 71 5.40 -8.64 -7.87
CA TYR A 71 6.59 -9.30 -7.32
C TYR A 71 7.89 -8.88 -8.01
N TYR A 72 9.01 -9.16 -7.33
CA TYR A 72 10.36 -9.17 -7.89
C TYR A 72 10.79 -7.86 -8.55
N THR A 73 11.05 -6.84 -7.72
CA THR A 73 11.69 -5.57 -8.11
C THR A 73 10.93 -4.80 -9.19
N CYS A 74 9.60 -4.74 -9.09
CA CYS A 74 8.82 -3.87 -9.94
C CYS A 74 8.54 -2.51 -9.27
N GLY A 75 8.56 -1.44 -10.08
CA GLY A 75 8.24 -0.08 -9.68
C GLY A 75 6.84 0.32 -10.11
N MET A 76 6.17 1.11 -9.28
CA MET A 76 4.84 1.64 -9.56
C MET A 76 4.76 3.12 -9.19
N THR A 77 4.09 3.93 -10.01
CA THR A 77 3.80 5.34 -9.72
C THR A 77 2.35 5.64 -10.01
N ASP A 78 1.77 6.55 -9.23
CA ASP A 78 0.37 6.97 -9.34
C ASP A 78 -0.56 5.76 -9.26
N VAL A 79 -0.54 5.11 -8.10
CA VAL A 79 -1.20 3.83 -7.84
C VAL A 79 -2.54 4.08 -7.17
N ALA A 80 -3.64 3.68 -7.82
CA ALA A 80 -4.98 3.73 -7.26
C ALA A 80 -5.50 2.31 -6.99
N VAL A 81 -5.95 2.05 -5.76
CA VAL A 81 -6.57 0.79 -5.33
C VAL A 81 -8.03 1.07 -5.00
N GLY A 82 -8.95 0.50 -5.76
CA GLY A 82 -10.39 0.74 -5.64
C GLY A 82 -11.04 0.13 -4.40
N THR A 83 -12.35 0.34 -4.30
CA THR A 83 -13.17 -0.14 -3.18
C THR A 83 -13.20 -1.65 -3.13
N SER A 84 -12.94 -2.24 -1.96
CA SER A 84 -12.84 -3.70 -1.78
C SER A 84 -11.80 -4.38 -2.68
N ALA A 85 -10.94 -3.61 -3.35
CA ALA A 85 -9.85 -4.14 -4.15
C ALA A 85 -8.71 -4.57 -3.23
N TYR A 86 -7.87 -5.48 -3.72
CA TYR A 86 -6.74 -6.00 -2.98
C TYR A 86 -5.46 -5.92 -3.80
N LEU A 87 -4.50 -5.14 -3.31
CA LEU A 87 -3.17 -5.02 -3.88
C LEU A 87 -2.15 -5.71 -2.99
N TYR A 88 -1.41 -6.66 -3.54
CA TYR A 88 -0.29 -7.31 -2.89
C TYR A 88 1.02 -6.90 -3.58
N ILE A 89 1.98 -6.41 -2.82
CA ILE A 89 3.31 -6.02 -3.31
C ILE A 89 4.37 -6.75 -2.50
N SER A 90 5.32 -7.40 -3.18
CA SER A 90 6.38 -8.14 -2.50
C SER A 90 7.72 -8.16 -3.23
N GLN A 91 8.79 -8.42 -2.48
CA GLN A 91 10.13 -8.74 -2.96
C GLN A 91 10.79 -7.59 -3.71
N ASN A 92 11.25 -6.59 -2.96
CA ASN A 92 12.00 -5.43 -3.44
C ASN A 92 11.23 -4.53 -4.42
N CYS A 93 9.90 -4.58 -4.40
CA CYS A 93 9.08 -3.70 -5.22
C CYS A 93 8.98 -2.31 -4.60
N SER A 94 8.60 -1.32 -5.41
CA SER A 94 8.35 0.05 -4.94
C SER A 94 7.04 0.60 -5.50
N ALA A 95 6.41 1.49 -4.73
CA ALA A 95 5.24 2.23 -5.19
C ALA A 95 5.26 3.67 -4.65
N VAL A 96 4.92 4.63 -5.50
CA VAL A 96 4.83 6.05 -5.14
C VAL A 96 3.43 6.57 -5.47
N ASN A 97 2.91 7.44 -4.60
CA ASN A 97 1.55 7.97 -4.68
C ASN A 97 0.54 6.82 -4.62
N LEU A 98 0.64 6.01 -3.58
CA LEU A 98 -0.28 4.90 -3.33
C LEU A 98 -1.55 5.42 -2.65
N ASN A 99 -2.64 5.49 -3.41
CA ASN A 99 -3.95 5.84 -2.92
C ASN A 99 -4.84 4.60 -2.79
N ILE A 100 -5.12 4.19 -1.57
CA ILE A 100 -6.06 3.12 -1.24
C ILE A 100 -7.41 3.76 -0.95
N ALA A 101 -8.36 3.59 -1.87
CA ALA A 101 -9.71 4.12 -1.74
C ALA A 101 -10.48 3.47 -0.58
N ASP A 102 -11.67 4.01 -0.29
CA ASP A 102 -12.53 3.55 0.80
C ASP A 102 -12.75 2.03 0.76
N GLY A 103 -12.50 1.35 1.89
CA GLY A 103 -12.59 -0.10 2.01
C GLY A 103 -11.62 -0.91 1.12
N GLY A 104 -10.71 -0.27 0.39
CA GLY A 104 -9.62 -0.92 -0.33
C GLY A 104 -8.58 -1.51 0.61
N THR A 105 -7.82 -2.50 0.15
CA THR A 105 -6.80 -3.18 0.96
C THR A 105 -5.48 -3.29 0.21
N ALA A 106 -4.37 -3.07 0.92
CA ALA A 106 -3.05 -3.43 0.43
C ALA A 106 -2.24 -4.24 1.47
N TRP A 107 -1.46 -5.20 0.98
CA TRP A 107 -0.43 -5.88 1.75
C TRP A 107 0.91 -5.72 1.05
N ILE A 108 1.82 -5.01 1.71
CA ILE A 108 3.17 -4.73 1.26
C ILE A 108 4.15 -5.55 2.11
N CYS A 109 5.09 -6.27 1.48
CA CYS A 109 6.03 -7.07 2.24
C CYS A 109 7.37 -7.35 1.57
N ASN A 110 8.32 -7.91 2.33
CA ASN A 110 9.60 -8.40 1.82
C ASN A 110 10.41 -7.29 1.11
N SER A 111 10.94 -6.37 1.91
CA SER A 111 11.88 -5.35 1.46
C SER A 111 11.32 -4.36 0.43
N CYS A 112 10.02 -4.05 0.50
CA CYS A 112 9.42 -3.06 -0.38
C CYS A 112 9.56 -1.64 0.17
N ASN A 113 9.58 -0.65 -0.71
CA ASN A 113 9.64 0.77 -0.36
C ASN A 113 8.43 1.51 -0.95
N ILE A 114 7.59 2.11 -0.11
CA ILE A 114 6.36 2.76 -0.53
C ILE A 114 6.34 4.20 -0.01
N ALA A 115 5.99 5.16 -0.88
CA ALA A 115 5.94 6.57 -0.52
C ALA A 115 4.62 7.23 -0.92
N ASN A 116 4.24 8.27 -0.17
CA ASN A 116 3.05 9.07 -0.36
C ASN A 116 1.79 8.20 -0.36
N VAL A 117 1.44 7.73 0.83
CA VAL A 117 0.38 6.74 1.02
C VAL A 117 -0.85 7.38 1.64
N THR A 118 -2.00 7.24 0.98
CA THR A 118 -3.30 7.67 1.53
C THR A 118 -4.23 6.48 1.68
N LEU A 119 -4.84 6.36 2.87
CA LEU A 119 -5.88 5.38 3.16
C LEU A 119 -7.21 6.12 3.33
N GLY A 120 -8.18 5.78 2.49
CA GLY A 120 -9.56 6.26 2.56
C GLY A 120 -10.36 5.68 3.73
N LEU A 121 -11.66 5.95 3.75
CA LEU A 121 -12.57 5.50 4.80
C LEU A 121 -12.60 3.98 4.88
N GLY A 122 -12.23 3.42 6.04
CA GLY A 122 -12.25 1.97 6.23
C GLY A 122 -11.19 1.20 5.42
N ALA A 123 -10.25 1.90 4.77
CA ALA A 123 -9.18 1.27 4.01
C ALA A 123 -8.17 0.56 4.93
N SER A 124 -7.48 -0.43 4.39
CA SER A 124 -6.55 -1.28 5.15
C SER A 124 -5.17 -1.34 4.50
N LEU A 125 -4.12 -1.17 5.29
CA LEU A 125 -2.74 -1.38 4.87
C LEU A 125 -2.03 -2.29 5.86
N THR A 126 -1.43 -3.37 5.37
CA THR A 126 -0.49 -4.18 6.14
C THR A 126 0.91 -4.08 5.54
N ALA A 127 1.90 -3.78 6.37
CA ALA A 127 3.32 -3.87 6.01
C ALA A 127 4.02 -4.96 6.81
N SER A 128 4.88 -5.75 6.17
CA SER A 128 5.66 -6.79 6.87
C SER A 128 7.01 -7.08 6.26
N TYR A 129 7.95 -7.63 7.05
CA TYR A 129 9.27 -8.07 6.58
C TYR A 129 10.07 -6.97 5.86
N PHE A 130 10.75 -6.12 6.63
CA PHE A 130 11.70 -5.13 6.09
C PHE A 130 11.08 -4.07 5.16
N THR A 131 9.79 -3.75 5.34
CA THR A 131 9.11 -2.78 4.47
C THR A 131 9.26 -1.36 5.01
N ASP A 132 9.62 -0.44 4.13
CA ASP A 132 9.69 1.00 4.43
C ASP A 132 8.46 1.72 3.85
N LEU A 133 7.82 2.55 4.67
CA LEU A 133 6.70 3.38 4.29
C LEU A 133 6.97 4.85 4.64
N GLU A 134 6.61 5.76 3.74
CA GLU A 134 6.81 7.21 3.90
C GLU A 134 5.56 8.02 3.56
N ASN A 135 5.32 9.09 4.31
CA ASN A 135 4.25 10.07 4.13
C ASN A 135 2.87 9.40 4.12
N LEU A 136 2.44 8.91 5.28
CA LEU A 136 1.23 8.12 5.44
C LEU A 136 0.10 8.96 6.04
N GLN A 137 -1.07 8.90 5.42
CA GLN A 137 -2.27 9.58 5.88
C GLN A 137 -3.42 8.57 6.04
N LEU A 138 -3.83 8.37 7.28
CA LEU A 138 -4.91 7.44 7.64
C LEU A 138 -6.18 8.25 7.93
N SER A 139 -7.21 8.05 7.11
CA SER A 139 -8.53 8.67 7.29
C SER A 139 -9.36 7.96 8.37
N SER A 140 -10.58 8.46 8.63
CA SER A 140 -11.54 7.80 9.52
C SER A 140 -11.74 6.32 9.15
N GLY A 141 -11.72 5.43 10.14
CA GLY A 141 -11.88 3.99 9.94
C GLY A 141 -10.71 3.31 9.22
N ALA A 142 -9.74 4.05 8.67
CA ALA A 142 -8.58 3.45 8.06
C ALA A 142 -7.75 2.72 9.12
N VAL A 143 -7.22 1.55 8.75
CA VAL A 143 -6.37 0.77 9.64
C VAL A 143 -5.05 0.44 8.96
N MET A 144 -3.96 0.74 9.67
CA MET A 144 -2.63 0.34 9.28
C MET A 144 -2.02 -0.61 10.31
N TRP A 145 -1.51 -1.73 9.85
CA TRP A 145 -0.73 -2.68 10.64
C TRP A 145 0.71 -2.74 10.14
N MET A 146 1.65 -2.37 10.99
CA MET A 146 3.04 -2.79 10.83
C MET A 146 3.21 -4.12 11.54
N HIS A 147 3.25 -5.18 10.74
CA HIS A 147 3.25 -6.57 11.17
C HIS A 147 4.65 -7.20 10.98
N SER A 148 5.00 -8.21 11.78
CA SER A 148 6.31 -8.89 11.72
C SER A 148 7.50 -7.96 11.97
N SER A 149 8.69 -8.23 11.43
CA SER A 149 9.94 -7.61 11.87
C SER A 149 10.51 -6.59 10.90
N GLN A 150 11.10 -5.53 11.48
CA GLN A 150 11.99 -4.56 10.87
C GLN A 150 11.35 -3.69 9.78
N CYS A 151 10.05 -3.45 9.86
CA CYS A 151 9.43 -2.41 9.05
C CYS A 151 9.66 -1.02 9.68
N HIS A 152 9.73 -0.01 8.83
CA HIS A 152 9.86 1.39 9.20
C HIS A 152 8.72 2.22 8.59
N ALA A 153 8.08 3.06 9.40
CA ALA A 153 7.15 4.07 8.90
C ALA A 153 7.62 5.47 9.28
N THR A 154 7.55 6.40 8.34
CA THR A 154 7.94 7.81 8.53
C THR A 154 6.80 8.75 8.16
N ASN A 155 6.67 9.84 8.92
CA ASN A 155 5.66 10.88 8.66
C ASN A 155 4.24 10.28 8.60
N VAL A 156 3.81 9.70 9.71
CA VAL A 156 2.48 9.08 9.83
C VAL A 156 1.52 10.09 10.44
N THR A 157 0.41 10.35 9.76
CA THR A 157 -0.73 11.12 10.31
C THR A 157 -1.91 10.19 10.51
N VAL A 158 -2.36 10.08 11.76
CA VAL A 158 -3.54 9.30 12.16
C VAL A 158 -4.69 10.26 12.48
N SER A 159 -5.61 10.41 11.54
CA SER A 159 -6.76 11.32 11.67
C SER A 159 -7.81 10.77 12.65
N GLU A 160 -8.83 11.58 12.95
CA GLU A 160 -10.00 11.15 13.71
C GLU A 160 -10.59 9.83 13.18
N GLY A 161 -10.71 8.83 14.06
CA GLY A 161 -11.22 7.50 13.72
C GLY A 161 -10.25 6.58 12.98
N GLY A 162 -9.07 7.07 12.57
CA GLY A 162 -8.00 6.25 12.00
C GLY A 162 -7.26 5.45 13.08
N SER A 163 -6.65 4.33 12.69
CA SER A 163 -5.94 3.44 13.61
C SER A 163 -4.59 2.97 13.07
N PHE A 164 -3.54 3.21 13.84
CA PHE A 164 -2.20 2.71 13.54
C PHE A 164 -1.74 1.73 14.62
N TYR A 165 -1.43 0.50 14.21
CA TYR A 165 -0.90 -0.57 15.05
C TYR A 165 0.56 -0.85 14.70
N LEU A 166 1.44 -0.46 15.62
CA LEU A 166 2.87 -0.71 15.52
C LEU A 166 3.24 -1.96 16.32
N SER A 167 3.40 -3.09 15.63
CA SER A 167 3.73 -4.37 16.28
C SER A 167 5.21 -4.48 16.62
N ARG A 168 5.52 -5.44 17.51
CA ARG A 168 6.88 -5.85 17.92
C ARG A 168 7.90 -5.86 16.78
N TYR A 169 9.11 -5.37 17.06
CA TYR A 169 10.26 -5.30 16.15
C TYR A 169 10.12 -4.33 14.97
N ASN A 170 9.12 -3.46 14.98
CA ASN A 170 8.98 -2.38 14.02
C ASN A 170 9.20 -1.04 14.71
N TYR A 171 9.45 -0.01 13.90
CA TYR A 171 9.61 1.34 14.40
C TYR A 171 8.94 2.37 13.51
N ALA A 172 8.51 3.47 14.12
CA ALA A 172 7.91 4.60 13.43
C ALA A 172 8.57 5.91 13.87
N THR A 173 8.66 6.89 12.98
CA THR A 173 9.21 8.22 13.28
C THR A 173 8.29 9.31 12.73
N SER A 174 8.17 10.42 13.45
CA SER A 174 7.31 11.54 13.08
C SER A 174 5.83 11.10 12.99
N VAL A 175 5.29 10.64 14.12
CA VAL A 175 3.89 10.18 14.20
C VAL A 175 3.03 11.30 14.79
N THR A 176 2.06 11.78 14.02
CA THR A 176 1.03 12.72 14.48
C THR A 176 -0.29 11.99 14.68
N VAL A 177 -0.89 12.11 15.86
CA VAL A 177 -2.19 11.52 16.18
C VAL A 177 -3.19 12.62 16.53
N ASP A 178 -4.22 12.76 15.70
CA ASP A 178 -5.26 13.76 15.89
C ASP A 178 -6.28 13.34 16.97
N SER A 179 -7.15 14.27 17.37
CA SER A 179 -8.24 13.97 18.30
C SER A 179 -9.10 12.83 17.74
N GLY A 180 -9.35 11.80 18.55
CA GLY A 180 -10.08 10.61 18.12
C GLY A 180 -9.29 9.62 17.27
N GLY A 181 -8.03 9.90 16.92
CA GLY A 181 -7.11 8.95 16.30
C GLY A 181 -6.56 7.94 17.32
N MET A 182 -6.28 6.72 16.86
CA MET A 182 -5.75 5.63 17.68
C MET A 182 -4.31 5.28 17.27
N PHE A 183 -3.39 5.26 18.22
CA PHE A 183 -2.04 4.75 18.01
C PHE A 183 -1.66 3.73 19.09
N TYR A 184 -1.42 2.49 18.66
CA TYR A 184 -1.04 1.39 19.53
C TYR A 184 0.40 0.95 19.26
N VAL A 185 1.19 0.86 20.32
CA VAL A 185 2.60 0.45 20.29
C VAL A 185 2.79 -0.81 21.14
N ALA A 186 3.11 -1.92 20.48
CA ALA A 186 3.30 -3.21 21.12
C ALA A 186 4.65 -3.32 21.85
N SER A 187 4.79 -4.34 22.69
CA SER A 187 6.06 -4.69 23.32
C SER A 187 7.17 -4.93 22.29
N GLY A 188 8.33 -4.30 22.46
CA GLY A 188 9.47 -4.40 21.54
C GLY A 188 9.33 -3.56 20.26
N ALA A 189 8.35 -2.66 20.19
CA ALA A 189 8.25 -1.64 19.15
C ALA A 189 8.71 -0.27 19.67
N SER A 190 9.07 0.65 18.77
CA SER A 190 9.52 1.99 19.14
C SER A 190 8.98 3.06 18.21
N ALA A 191 8.41 4.12 18.78
CA ALA A 191 7.97 5.30 18.04
C ALA A 191 8.73 6.55 18.52
N PHE A 192 9.19 7.35 17.58
CA PHE A 192 9.98 8.57 17.86
C PHE A 192 9.31 9.80 17.26
N ALA A 193 9.58 10.96 17.85
CA ALA A 193 9.00 12.24 17.45
C ALA A 193 7.46 12.18 17.32
N VAL A 194 6.81 11.70 18.38
CA VAL A 194 5.36 11.57 18.44
C VAL A 194 4.73 12.88 18.90
N THR A 195 3.72 13.35 18.17
CA THR A 195 2.86 14.47 18.58
C THR A 195 1.42 13.98 18.67
N SER A 196 0.67 14.46 19.67
CA SER A 196 -0.74 14.10 19.81
C SER A 196 -1.60 15.28 20.21
N SER A 197 -2.81 15.32 19.64
CA SER A 197 -3.84 16.27 20.01
C SER A 197 -4.60 15.82 21.27
N ALA A 198 -5.21 16.75 21.99
CA ALA A 198 -6.13 16.40 23.07
C ALA A 198 -7.28 15.54 22.50
N GLY A 199 -7.52 14.38 23.10
CA GLY A 199 -8.51 13.41 22.62
C GLY A 199 -7.93 12.29 21.74
N ALA A 200 -6.63 12.33 21.40
CA ALA A 200 -5.94 11.18 20.81
C ALA A 200 -5.89 10.01 21.82
N ASN A 201 -6.00 8.78 21.33
CA ASN A 201 -5.90 7.58 22.14
C ASN A 201 -4.61 6.83 21.80
N ILE A 202 -3.65 6.92 22.72
CA ILE A 202 -2.33 6.33 22.57
C ILE A 202 -2.18 5.24 23.63
N THR A 203 -1.92 4.01 23.19
CA THR A 203 -1.72 2.85 24.05
C THR A 203 -0.33 2.27 23.81
N VAL A 204 0.42 2.05 24.89
CA VAL A 204 1.76 1.45 24.84
C VAL A 204 1.79 0.25 25.77
N GLU A 205 2.18 -0.90 25.24
CA GLU A 205 2.39 -2.09 26.06
C GLU A 205 3.68 -2.00 26.87
N THR A 206 3.77 -2.78 27.96
CA THR A 206 5.01 -2.98 28.69
C THR A 206 6.13 -3.45 27.74
N GLY A 207 7.18 -2.66 27.62
CA GLY A 207 8.31 -2.92 26.71
C GLY A 207 8.20 -2.26 25.33
N GLY A 208 7.10 -1.56 25.04
CA GLY A 208 7.03 -0.59 23.94
C GLY A 208 7.64 0.75 24.34
N TYR A 209 8.08 1.54 23.36
CA TYR A 209 8.70 2.85 23.60
C TYR A 209 8.05 3.93 22.73
N ILE A 210 7.76 5.08 23.34
CA ILE A 210 7.34 6.30 22.66
C ILE A 210 8.19 7.47 23.17
N GLU A 211 8.75 8.25 22.23
CA GLU A 211 9.33 9.56 22.49
C GLU A 211 8.42 10.65 21.89
N TYR A 212 7.94 11.57 22.74
CA TYR A 212 7.13 12.73 22.34
C TYR A 212 8.02 13.94 22.03
N VAL A 213 7.50 14.86 21.20
CA VAL A 213 8.08 16.19 20.92
C VAL A 213 7.13 17.33 21.26
#